data_AF-A0AAU3UDT9-F1
#
_entry.id   AF-A0AAU3UDT9-F1
#
_cell.length_a   1.000
_cell.length_b   1.000
_cell.length_c   1.000
_cell.angle_alpha   90.00
_cell.angle_beta   90.00
_cell.angle_gamma   90.00
#
_symmetry.space_group_name_H-M   'P 1'
#
loop_
_entity.id
_entity.type
_entity.pdbx_description
1 polymer ?
#
loop_
_entity_poly.entity_id
_entity_poly.type
_entity_poly.pdbx_seq_one_letter_code
_entity_poly.pdbx_strand_id
1 'polypeptide(L)'
;MTVWLDVSVKVKSIYCEGAPMLIGELAEQAGVTTRMVRHYANAGLLANDRNSNGYRDFGDDQVVRVRQIQALLGLGLTVAQISDLLPCLSDARETPSCPAARRAFEQRLHSIDAQIDALSSVRSRIAETLTPSV
;
A
#
# COMPACT_ATOMS: atom_id res chain seq x y z
N MET A 1 -5.70 25.47 -11.22
CA MET A 1 -6.69 24.37 -11.18
C MET A 1 -6.08 23.28 -10.29
N THR A 2 -6.27 23.45 -8.98
CA THR A 2 -5.48 22.77 -7.95
C THR A 2 -6.22 21.49 -7.56
N VAL A 3 -5.72 20.34 -8.02
CA VAL A 3 -6.27 19.04 -7.66
C VAL A 3 -5.85 18.74 -6.23
N TRP A 4 -6.80 18.89 -5.31
CA TRP A 4 -6.67 18.40 -3.94
C TRP A 4 -6.68 16.87 -4.00
N LEU A 5 -5.51 16.25 -3.87
CA LEU A 5 -5.38 14.83 -3.56
C LEU A 5 -5.89 14.62 -2.13
N ASP A 6 -7.19 14.39 -1.98
CA ASP A 6 -7.75 13.84 -0.74
C ASP A 6 -7.47 12.33 -0.69
N VAL A 7 -6.18 11.97 -0.62
CA VAL A 7 -5.79 10.64 -0.11
C VAL A 7 -5.90 10.71 1.42
N SER A 8 -7.13 10.91 1.90
CA SER A 8 -7.48 10.79 3.31
C SER A 8 -7.45 9.31 3.68
N VAL A 9 -6.24 8.76 3.85
CA VAL A 9 -6.02 7.55 4.64
C VAL A 9 -6.19 7.98 6.10
N LYS A 10 -7.45 8.26 6.50
CA LYS A 10 -7.83 8.55 7.88
C LYS A 10 -7.70 7.26 8.69
N VAL A 11 -6.48 6.90 9.04
CA VAL A 11 -6.27 5.87 10.03
C VAL A 11 -6.32 6.54 11.38
N LYS A 12 -7.44 6.35 12.06
CA LYS A 12 -7.70 6.85 13.40
C LYS A 12 -6.68 6.20 14.34
N SER A 13 -5.56 6.90 14.57
CA SER A 13 -4.57 6.53 15.57
C SER A 13 -5.22 6.66 16.94
N ILE A 14 -5.48 5.52 17.56
CA ILE A 14 -5.85 5.41 18.97
C ILE A 14 -4.78 4.49 19.56
N TYR A 15 -3.93 5.04 20.42
CA TYR A 15 -2.91 4.25 21.10
C TYR A 15 -3.58 3.29 22.11
N CYS A 16 -3.27 2.01 21.93
CA CYS A 16 -2.95 0.97 22.91
C CYS A 16 -3.88 0.73 24.11
N GLU A 17 -4.79 -0.24 23.94
CA GLU A 17 -5.18 -1.15 25.03
C GLU A 17 -5.68 -2.50 24.45
N GLY A 18 -4.94 -3.04 23.46
CA GLY A 18 -5.20 -4.35 22.88
C GLY A 18 -4.23 -5.39 23.43
N ALA A 19 -4.73 -6.52 23.90
CA ALA A 19 -3.89 -7.67 24.23
C ALA A 19 -3.05 -8.09 23.00
N PRO A 20 -1.83 -8.59 23.19
CA PRO A 20 -1.00 -9.03 22.08
C PRO A 20 -1.76 -10.04 21.20
N MET A 21 -1.86 -9.73 19.90
CA MET A 21 -2.59 -10.56 18.94
C MET A 21 -1.67 -11.55 18.23
N LEU A 22 -2.20 -12.75 17.98
CA LEU A 22 -1.53 -13.71 17.13
C LEU A 22 -1.64 -13.33 15.65
N ILE A 23 -0.79 -13.93 14.81
CA ILE A 23 -0.80 -13.70 13.36
C ILE A 23 -2.18 -13.97 12.70
N GLY A 24 -2.94 -14.92 13.24
CA GLY A 24 -4.29 -15.24 12.77
C GLY A 24 -5.26 -14.10 13.02
N GLU A 25 -5.25 -13.56 14.24
CA GLU A 25 -6.11 -12.45 14.65
C GLU A 25 -5.74 -11.16 13.90
N LEU A 26 -4.45 -10.86 13.74
CA LEU A 26 -4.01 -9.75 12.91
C LEU A 26 -4.51 -9.90 11.46
N ALA A 27 -4.38 -11.08 10.88
CA ALA A 27 -4.82 -11.35 9.51
C ALA A 27 -6.34 -11.13 9.37
N GLU A 28 -7.12 -11.65 10.30
CA GLU A 28 -8.57 -11.49 10.35
C GLU A 28 -8.97 -10.02 10.49
N GLN A 29 -8.44 -9.31 11.49
CA GLN A 29 -8.77 -7.91 11.73
C GLN A 29 -8.33 -6.98 10.59
N ALA A 30 -7.21 -7.28 9.94
CA ALA A 30 -6.72 -6.51 8.80
C ALA A 30 -7.38 -6.92 7.47
N GLY A 31 -8.18 -7.98 7.44
CA GLY A 31 -8.85 -8.48 6.24
C GLY A 31 -7.89 -9.08 5.20
N VAL A 32 -6.79 -9.69 5.64
CA VAL A 32 -5.77 -10.30 4.78
C VAL A 32 -5.53 -11.76 5.17
N THR A 33 -4.78 -12.49 4.35
CA THR A 33 -4.37 -13.86 4.72
C THR A 33 -3.18 -13.84 5.66
N THR A 34 -3.03 -14.88 6.51
CA THR A 34 -1.84 -15.07 7.34
C THR A 34 -0.55 -15.16 6.50
N ARG A 35 -0.65 -15.69 5.27
CA ARG A 35 0.45 -15.70 4.29
C ARG A 35 0.91 -14.28 3.94
N MET A 36 -0.03 -13.35 3.72
CA MET A 36 0.29 -11.94 3.45
C MET A 36 0.93 -11.27 4.67
N VAL A 37 0.42 -11.53 5.87
CA VAL A 37 1.04 -11.02 7.11
C VAL A 37 2.48 -11.51 7.25
N ARG A 38 2.76 -12.80 7.00
CA ARG A 38 4.14 -13.33 7.00
C ARG A 38 4.99 -12.66 5.92
N HIS A 39 4.43 -12.45 4.74
CA HIS A 39 5.13 -11.79 3.65
C HIS A 39 5.54 -10.36 4.02
N TYR A 40 4.64 -9.58 4.61
CA TYR A 40 4.92 -8.21 5.07
C TYR A 40 5.91 -8.17 6.24
N ALA A 41 5.81 -9.08 7.20
CA ALA A 41 6.77 -9.19 8.29
C ALA A 41 8.18 -9.55 7.78
N ASN A 42 8.29 -10.48 6.82
CA ASN A 42 9.56 -10.85 6.20
C ASN A 42 10.15 -9.70 5.37
N ALA A 43 9.29 -8.86 4.78
CA ALA A 43 9.70 -7.65 4.08
C ALA A 43 10.03 -6.48 5.04
N GLY A 44 10.01 -6.69 6.35
CA GLY A 44 10.32 -5.66 7.35
C GLY A 44 9.22 -4.60 7.52
N LEU A 45 8.03 -4.83 6.96
CA LEU A 45 6.93 -3.86 7.02
C LEU A 45 6.11 -3.94 8.32
N LEU A 46 6.25 -5.03 9.06
CA LEU A 46 5.57 -5.28 10.33
C LEU A 46 6.61 -5.57 11.42
N ALA A 47 6.23 -5.36 12.67
CA ALA A 47 7.05 -5.76 13.81
C ALA A 47 7.39 -7.27 13.71
N ASN A 48 8.65 -7.60 13.94
CA ASN A 48 9.21 -8.94 13.75
C ASN A 48 9.73 -9.56 15.06
N ASP A 49 9.55 -8.87 16.19
CA ASP A 49 10.09 -9.34 17.46
C ASP A 49 9.37 -10.61 17.90
N ARG A 50 10.17 -11.65 18.16
CA ARG A 50 9.68 -12.92 18.68
C ARG A 50 9.65 -12.80 20.19
N ASN A 51 8.50 -13.14 20.76
CA ASN A 51 8.32 -13.23 22.19
C ASN A 51 9.25 -14.32 22.77
N SER A 52 9.50 -14.28 24.08
CA SER A 52 10.21 -15.34 24.82
C SER A 52 9.55 -16.72 24.68
N ASN A 53 8.24 -16.75 24.43
CA ASN A 53 7.42 -17.93 24.15
C ASN A 53 7.43 -18.39 22.67
N GLY A 54 8.25 -17.79 21.81
CA GLY A 54 8.47 -18.24 20.42
C GLY A 54 7.39 -17.86 19.40
N TYR A 55 6.26 -17.33 19.87
CA TYR A 55 5.22 -16.71 19.06
C TYR A 55 5.60 -15.29 18.64
N ARG A 56 4.69 -14.61 17.93
CA ARG A 56 4.87 -13.26 17.43
C ARG A 56 3.62 -12.48 17.79
N ASP A 57 3.78 -11.50 18.67
CA ASP A 57 2.69 -10.66 19.16
C ASP A 57 2.59 -9.40 18.31
N PHE A 58 1.39 -9.10 17.84
CA PHE A 58 1.07 -7.90 17.09
C PHE A 58 0.14 -7.00 17.90
N GLY A 59 0.42 -5.70 17.92
CA GLY A 59 -0.49 -4.70 18.47
C GLY A 59 -1.50 -4.18 17.44
N ASP A 60 -2.46 -3.38 17.89
CA ASP A 60 -3.47 -2.74 17.04
C ASP A 60 -2.84 -1.81 15.97
N ASP A 61 -1.65 -1.26 16.26
CA ASP A 61 -0.84 -0.49 15.32
C ASP A 61 -0.48 -1.29 14.06
N GLN A 62 -0.33 -2.61 14.19
CA GLN A 62 0.00 -3.49 13.08
C GLN A 62 -1.21 -3.70 12.16
N VAL A 63 -2.45 -3.68 12.69
CA VAL A 63 -3.67 -3.74 11.88
C VAL A 63 -3.76 -2.50 11.00
N VAL A 64 -3.53 -1.33 11.59
CA VAL A 64 -3.42 -0.04 10.90
C VAL A 64 -2.36 -0.10 9.81
N ARG A 65 -1.17 -0.59 10.13
CA ARG A 65 -0.05 -0.72 9.20
C ARG A 65 -0.40 -1.64 8.02
N VAL A 66 -1.00 -2.81 8.27
CA VAL A 66 -1.40 -3.73 7.19
C VAL A 66 -2.41 -3.07 6.25
N ARG A 67 -3.38 -2.33 6.77
CA ARG A 67 -4.37 -1.60 5.95
C ARG A 67 -3.71 -0.50 5.10
N GLN A 68 -2.72 0.21 5.64
CA GLN A 68 -1.94 1.18 4.86
C GLN A 68 -1.15 0.51 3.73
N ILE A 69 -0.53 -0.65 4.01
CA ILE A 69 0.16 -1.45 2.99
C ILE A 69 -0.83 -1.86 1.88
N GLN A 70 -2.03 -2.35 2.23
CA GLN A 70 -3.06 -2.69 1.24
C GLN A 70 -3.44 -1.50 0.35
N ALA A 71 -3.63 -0.32 0.94
CA ALA A 71 -3.99 0.88 0.19
C ALA A 71 -2.90 1.26 -0.84
N LEU A 72 -1.63 1.19 -0.44
CA LEU A 72 -0.51 1.48 -1.34
C LEU A 72 -0.34 0.42 -2.43
N LEU A 73 -0.53 -0.86 -2.10
CA LEU A 73 -0.57 -1.93 -3.10
C LEU A 73 -1.72 -1.70 -4.10
N GLY A 74 -2.87 -1.21 -3.63
CA GLY A 74 -4.02 -0.84 -4.48
C GLY A 74 -3.72 0.28 -5.47
N LEU A 75 -2.74 1.15 -5.18
CA LEU A 75 -2.23 2.18 -6.10
C LEU A 75 -1.19 1.60 -7.10
N GLY A 76 -0.89 0.31 -7.01
CA GLY A 76 0.07 -0.38 -7.85
C GLY A 76 1.52 -0.15 -7.45
N LEU A 77 1.79 0.26 -6.20
CA LEU A 77 3.14 0.20 -5.66
C LEU A 77 3.51 -1.24 -5.33
N THR A 78 4.79 -1.55 -5.41
CA THR A 78 5.34 -2.85 -5.01
C THR A 78 5.67 -2.86 -3.52
N VAL A 79 5.75 -4.06 -2.94
CA VAL A 79 6.18 -4.25 -1.53
C VAL A 79 7.55 -3.62 -1.26
N ALA A 80 8.48 -3.69 -2.23
CA ALA A 80 9.78 -3.05 -2.14
C ALA A 80 9.68 -1.52 -2.05
N GLN A 81 8.91 -0.90 -2.96
CA GLN A 81 8.67 0.54 -2.92
C GLN A 81 7.99 0.95 -1.61
N ILE A 82 7.01 0.19 -1.13
CA ILE A 82 6.33 0.46 0.14
C ILE A 82 7.30 0.42 1.32
N SER A 83 8.26 -0.52 1.31
CA SER A 83 9.33 -0.58 2.31
C SER A 83 10.13 0.72 2.39
N ASP A 84 10.50 1.28 1.23
CA ASP A 84 11.23 2.54 1.14
C ASP A 84 10.41 3.74 1.64
N LEU A 85 9.07 3.63 1.62
CA LEU A 85 8.15 4.66 2.10
C LEU A 85 7.81 4.55 3.58
N LEU A 86 8.09 3.41 4.24
CA LEU A 86 7.73 3.20 5.66
C LEU A 86 8.22 4.30 6.60
N PRO A 87 9.46 4.84 6.50
CA PRO A 87 9.93 5.89 7.40
C PRO A 87 9.09 7.16 7.31
N CYS A 88 8.42 7.35 6.17
CA CYS A 88 7.54 8.49 5.93
C CYS A 88 6.10 8.26 6.39
N LEU A 89 5.71 7.02 6.71
CA LEU A 89 4.35 6.65 7.10
C LEU A 89 4.20 6.47 8.61
N SER A 90 5.31 6.42 9.35
CA SER A 90 5.34 6.19 10.79
C SER A 90 4.98 7.42 11.64
N ASP A 91 5.14 8.64 11.13
CA ASP A 91 4.80 9.86 11.87
C ASP A 91 3.49 10.49 11.35
N ALA A 92 2.38 10.03 11.92
CA ALA A 92 1.03 10.54 11.64
C ALA A 92 0.82 12.01 12.06
N ARG A 93 1.77 12.63 12.77
CA ARG A 93 1.69 14.02 13.24
C ARG A 93 2.37 15.03 12.32
N GLU A 94 3.34 14.59 11.52
CA GLU A 94 4.15 15.48 10.68
C GLU A 94 4.61 14.75 9.41
N THR A 95 3.84 14.79 8.33
CA THR A 95 4.47 14.56 7.02
C THR A 95 3.84 15.44 5.94
N PRO A 96 4.19 16.74 5.89
CA PRO A 96 3.80 17.58 4.75
C PRO A 96 4.58 17.27 3.48
N SER A 97 5.69 16.53 3.53
CA SER A 97 6.46 16.20 2.32
C SER A 97 7.45 15.09 2.62
N CYS A 98 7.11 13.85 2.27
CA CYS A 98 8.11 12.81 2.06
C CYS A 98 8.51 12.83 0.58
N PRO A 99 9.69 13.37 0.21
CA PRO A 99 10.08 13.47 -1.19
C PRO A 99 10.18 12.10 -1.87
N ALA A 100 10.55 11.05 -1.12
CA ALA A 100 10.59 9.69 -1.62
C ALA A 100 9.19 9.17 -2.00
N ALA A 101 8.19 9.37 -1.13
CA ALA A 101 6.80 9.01 -1.41
C ALA A 101 6.27 9.77 -2.62
N ARG A 102 6.52 11.08 -2.68
CA ARG A 102 6.14 11.91 -3.81
C ARG A 102 6.73 11.39 -5.12
N ARG A 103 8.05 11.12 -5.16
CA ARG A 103 8.71 10.56 -6.35
C ARG A 103 8.14 9.21 -6.76
N ALA A 104 7.86 8.33 -5.80
CA ALA A 104 7.26 7.02 -6.08
C ALA A 104 5.88 7.16 -6.71
N PHE A 105 5.04 8.07 -6.22
CA PHE A 105 3.73 8.36 -6.81
C PHE A 105 3.84 9.01 -8.19
N GLU A 106 4.73 9.98 -8.39
CA GLU A 106 4.98 10.62 -9.69
C GLU A 106 5.45 9.58 -10.73
N GLN A 107 6.39 8.70 -10.36
CA GLN A 107 6.84 7.59 -11.21
C GLN A 107 5.69 6.63 -11.55
N ARG A 108 4.84 6.31 -10.58
CA ARG A 108 3.69 5.43 -10.82
C ARG A 108 2.66 6.08 -11.75
N LEU A 109 2.39 7.36 -11.58
CA LEU A 109 1.51 8.13 -12.47
C LEU A 109 2.04 8.10 -13.91
N HIS A 110 3.32 8.42 -14.12
CA HIS A 110 3.95 8.34 -15.43
C HIS A 110 3.87 6.95 -16.06
N SER A 111 4.05 5.89 -15.26
CA SER A 111 3.90 4.53 -15.74
C SER A 111 2.46 4.20 -16.15
N ILE A 112 1.46 4.72 -15.44
CA ILE A 112 0.04 4.53 -15.78
C ILE A 112 -0.29 5.28 -17.07
N ASP A 113 0.14 6.52 -17.20
CA ASP A 113 -0.09 7.33 -18.40
C ASP A 113 0.49 6.66 -19.65
N ALA A 114 1.73 6.15 -19.57
CA ALA A 114 2.34 5.41 -20.67
C ALA A 114 1.56 4.13 -21.04
N GLN A 115 0.98 3.43 -20.05
CA GLN A 115 0.12 2.27 -20.31
C GLN A 115 -1.20 2.66 -20.97
N ILE A 116 -1.81 3.77 -20.54
CA ILE A 116 -3.02 4.32 -21.14
C ILE A 116 -2.76 4.68 -22.60
N ASP A 117 -1.66 5.35 -22.91
CA ASP A 117 -1.31 5.73 -24.28
C ASP A 117 -1.11 4.50 -25.17
N ALA A 118 -0.36 3.51 -24.68
CA ALA A 118 -0.11 2.26 -25.39
C ALA A 118 -1.42 1.49 -25.67
N LEU A 119 -2.28 1.34 -24.66
CA LEU A 119 -3.56 0.65 -24.80
C LEU A 119 -4.53 1.41 -25.70
N SER A 120 -4.52 2.75 -25.64
CA SER A 120 -5.32 3.61 -26.51
C SER A 120 -4.90 3.46 -27.97
N SER A 121 -3.59 3.39 -28.25
CA SER A 121 -3.06 3.15 -29.59
C SER A 121 -3.49 1.78 -30.15
N VAL A 122 -3.37 0.72 -29.35
CA VAL A 122 -3.84 -0.62 -29.73
C VAL A 122 -5.35 -0.61 -30.01
N ARG A 123 -6.14 0.03 -29.15
CA ARG A 123 -7.60 0.17 -29.34
C ARG A 123 -7.93 0.86 -30.67
N SER A 124 -7.26 1.96 -31.00
CA SER A 124 -7.51 2.69 -32.24
C SER A 124 -7.23 1.83 -33.48
N ARG A 125 -6.11 1.09 -33.49
CA ARG A 125 -5.76 0.17 -34.60
C ARG A 125 -6.81 -0.93 -34.80
N ILE A 126 -7.33 -1.49 -33.70
CA ILE A 126 -8.41 -2.48 -33.76
C ILE A 126 -9.67 -1.84 -34.32
N ALA A 127 -10.02 -0.62 -33.89
CA ALA A 127 -11.21 0.09 -34.38
C ALA A 127 -11.15 0.38 -35.88
N GLU A 128 -10.00 0.81 -36.41
CA GLU A 128 -9.77 1.04 -37.84
C GLU A 128 -9.95 -0.24 -38.67
N THR A 129 -9.52 -1.38 -38.15
CA THR A 129 -9.68 -2.69 -38.84
C THR A 129 -11.16 -3.10 -38.94
N LEU A 130 -12.00 -2.63 -38.01
CA LEU A 130 -13.41 -2.95 -37.94
C LEU A 130 -14.29 -1.99 -38.73
N THR A 131 -13.80 -0.80 -39.11
CA THR A 131 -14.53 0.10 -40.00
C THR A 131 -14.44 -0.42 -41.43
N PRO A 132 -15.52 -0.89 -42.07
CA PRO A 132 -15.47 -1.34 -43.45
C PRO A 132 -15.10 -0.16 -44.34
N SER A 133 -13.96 -0.26 -45.02
CA SER A 133 -13.59 0.64 -46.11
C SER A 133 -14.62 0.46 -47.24
N VAL A 134 -15.51 1.44 -47.39
CA VAL A 134 -16.40 1.58 -48.57
C VAL A 134 -15.59 2.04 -49.77
#